data_AF-A0A5J4R6K7-F1
#
_entry.id   AF-A0A5J4R6K7-F1
#
_cell.length_a   1.000
_cell.length_b   1.000
_cell.length_c   1.000
_cell.angle_alpha   90.00
_cell.angle_beta   90.00
_cell.angle_gamma   90.00
#
_symmetry.space_group_name_H-M   'P 1'
#
loop_
_entity.id
_entity.type
_entity.pdbx_description
1 polymer ?
#
loop_
_entity_poly.entity_id
_entity_poly.type
_entity_poly.pdbx_seq_one_letter_code
_entity_poly.pdbx_strand_id
1 'polypeptide(L)' 'RKLSDKMSDALLNFMRTGNPNGSALPHWPEYTKENGEVMVLNNESTVQNDPDREARSMLE' A
#
# COMPACT_ATOMS: atom_id res chain seq x y z
N ARG A 1 1.28 17.46 6.70
CA ARG A 1 1.17 17.41 5.22
C ARG A 1 2.05 16.32 4.60
N LYS A 2 3.14 15.85 5.24
CA LYS A 2 3.99 14.78 4.70
C LYS A 2 3.26 13.51 4.21
N LEU A 3 2.19 13.09 4.88
CA LEU A 3 1.39 11.93 4.44
C LEU A 3 0.58 12.21 3.17
N SER A 4 -0.08 13.36 3.08
CA SER A 4 -0.88 13.71 1.89
C SER A 4 -0.02 13.81 0.64
N ASP A 5 1.21 14.30 0.78
CA ASP A 5 2.16 14.42 -0.32
C ASP A 5 2.58 13.03 -0.82
N LYS A 6 2.95 12.12 0.10
CA LYS A 6 3.27 10.72 -0.23
C LYS A 6 2.12 9.99 -0.92
N MET A 7 0.88 10.17 -0.44
CA MET A 7 -0.31 9.55 -1.03
C MET A 7 -0.60 10.09 -2.43
N SER A 8 -0.49 11.41 -2.60
CA SER A 8 -0.73 12.06 -3.90
C SER A 8 0.31 11.64 -4.93
N ASP A 9 1.58 11.58 -4.55
CA ASP A 9 2.67 11.13 -5.42
C ASP A 9 2.50 9.68 -5.86
N ALA A 10 2.16 8.78 -4.93
CA ALA A 10 1.90 7.37 -5.23
C ALA A 10 0.71 7.21 -6.20
N LEU A 11 -0.38 7.96 -5.97
CA LEU A 11 -1.55 7.95 -6.85
C LEU A 11 -1.22 8.50 -8.25
N LEU A 12 -0.45 9.58 -8.33
CA LEU A 12 0.01 10.17 -9.59
C LEU A 12 0.88 9.20 -10.38
N ASN A 13 1.82 8.51 -9.74
CA ASN A 13 2.65 7.50 -10.40
C ASN A 13 1.81 6.33 -10.91
N PHE A 14 0.88 5.84 -10.10
CA PHE A 14 -0.03 4.77 -10.50
C PHE A 14 -0.84 5.15 -11.74
N MET A 15 -1.43 6.35 -11.79
CA MET A 15 -2.18 6.80 -12.96
C MET A 15 -1.34 6.94 -14.24
N ARG A 16 -0.02 7.18 -14.10
CA ARG A 16 0.89 7.35 -15.25
C ARG A 16 1.46 6.03 -15.77
N THR A 17 1.81 5.10 -14.87
CA THR A 17 2.60 3.91 -15.21
C THR A 17 1.94 2.59 -14.84
N GLY A 18 0.82 2.63 -14.12
CA GLY A 18 0.22 1.46 -13.47
C GLY A 18 0.96 1.01 -12.21
N ASN A 19 2.02 1.72 -11.79
CA ASN A 19 2.83 1.35 -10.63
C ASN A 19 2.88 2.51 -9.61
N PRO A 20 2.41 2.32 -8.36
CA PRO A 20 2.40 3.39 -7.36
C PRO A 20 3.79 3.70 -6.77
N ASN A 21 4.81 2.87 -7.06
CA ASN A 21 6.15 3.03 -6.52
C ASN A 21 6.82 4.32 -6.99
N GLY A 22 7.48 5.01 -6.06
CA GLY A 22 8.26 6.22 -6.28
C GLY A 22 9.21 6.47 -5.11
N SER A 23 9.84 7.64 -5.03
CA SER A 23 10.79 7.96 -3.96
C SER A 23 10.13 8.28 -2.61
N ALA A 24 8.81 8.46 -2.56
CA ALA A 24 8.10 8.97 -1.39
C ALA A 24 7.64 7.88 -0.40
N LEU A 25 7.48 6.64 -0.88
CA LEU A 25 7.04 5.48 -0.11
C LEU A 25 8.07 4.35 -0.22
N PRO A 26 8.14 3.44 0.76
CA PRO A 26 8.90 2.20 0.60
C PRO A 26 8.32 1.37 -0.54
N HIS A 27 9.09 0.39 -1.00
CA HIS A 27 8.68 -0.49 -2.09
C HIS A 27 7.33 -1.14 -1.77
N TRP A 28 6.33 -0.88 -2.61
CA TRP A 28 4.99 -1.45 -2.56
C TRP A 28 4.90 -2.58 -3.58
N PRO A 29 4.97 -3.86 -3.15
CA PRO A 29 4.82 -4.99 -4.05
C PRO A 29 3.36 -5.14 -4.52
N GLU A 30 3.17 -5.86 -5.62
CA GLU A 30 1.85 -6.22 -6.10
C GLU A 30 1.14 -7.14 -5.10
N TYR A 31 -0.18 -6.96 -4.95
CA TYR A 31 -0.97 -7.78 -4.06
C TYR A 31 -1.09 -9.22 -4.59
N THR A 32 -0.68 -10.19 -3.78
CA THR A 32 -0.94 -11.61 -4.04
C THR A 32 -1.93 -12.18 -3.04
N LYS A 33 -2.78 -13.13 -3.45
CA LYS A 33 -3.69 -13.82 -2.50
C LYS A 33 -2.94 -14.68 -1.48
N GLU A 34 -1.72 -15.09 -1.79
CA GLU A 34 -0.89 -15.95 -0.95
C GLU A 34 -0.32 -15.17 0.25
N ASN A 35 0.28 -14.01 0.00
CA ASN A 35 0.95 -13.22 1.03
C ASN A 35 0.14 -11.99 1.49
N GLY A 36 -0.83 -11.55 0.71
CA GLY A 36 -1.71 -10.43 1.04
C GLY A 36 -0.94 -9.12 1.26
N GLU A 37 0.03 -8.79 0.41
CA GLU A 37 0.86 -7.60 0.60
C GLU A 37 0.05 -6.31 0.51
N VAL A 38 0.02 -5.53 1.59
CA VAL A 38 -0.74 -4.29 1.72
C VAL A 38 0.17 -3.15 2.19
N MET A 39 0.08 -2.00 1.52
CA MET A 39 0.72 -0.76 1.98
C MET A 39 -0.13 -0.09 3.06
N VAL A 40 0.45 0.07 4.24
CA VAL A 40 -0.14 0.80 5.37
C VAL A 40 0.33 2.26 5.32
N LEU A 41 -0.57 3.15 4.92
CA LEU A 41 -0.31 4.58 4.80
C LEU A 41 -0.49 5.27 6.16
N ASN A 42 0.62 5.51 6.85
CA ASN A 42 0.66 6.25 8.11
C ASN A 42 1.85 7.22 8.15
N ASN A 43 2.06 7.92 9.26
CA ASN A 43 3.22 8.80 9.47
C ASN A 43 4.53 8.11 9.05
N GLU A 44 4.68 6.85 9.44
CA GLU A 44 5.64 5.89 8.92
C GLU A 44 4.87 4.87 8.09
N SER A 45 5.07 4.89 6.78
CA SER A 45 4.39 3.99 5.87
C SER A 45 5.18 2.69 5.76
N THR A 46 4.51 1.55 5.85
CA THR A 46 5.14 0.22 5.83
C THR A 46 4.31 -0.74 5.00
N VAL A 47 4.97 -1.77 4.45
CA VAL A 47 4.27 -2.90 3.82
C VAL A 47 4.05 -3.97 4.88
N GLN A 48 2.83 -4.49 4.96
CA GLN A 48 2.46 -5.60 5.81
C GLN A 48 1.91 -6.74 4.97
N ASN A 49 2.14 -7.96 5.42
CA ASN A 49 1.65 -9.16 4.77
C ASN A 49 0.40 -9.62 5.50
N ASP A 50 -0.74 -9.48 4.83
CA ASP A 50 -2.05 -9.93 5.25
C ASP A 50 -2.48 -9.51 6.67
N PRO A 51 -2.46 -8.20 6.98
CA PRO A 51 -2.77 -7.70 8.33
C PRO A 51 -4.26 -7.89 8.71
N ASP A 52 -5.13 -8.15 7.74
CA ASP A 52 -6.59 -8.19 7.89
C ASP A 52 -7.20 -9.59 7.74
N ARG A 53 -6.39 -10.65 7.63
CA ARG A 53 -6.86 -12.05 7.48
C ARG A 53 -7.95 -12.44 8.47
N GLU A 54 -7.73 -12.15 9.75
CA GLU A 54 -8.67 -12.52 10.82
C GLU A 54 -10.01 -11.79 10.65
N ALA A 55 -9.97 -10.50 10.33
CA ALA A 55 -11.17 -9.70 10.09
C ALA A 55 -11.92 -10.17 8.81
N ARG A 56 -11.19 -10.52 7.75
CA ARG A 56 -11.78 -11.08 6.51
C ARG A 56 -12.46 -12.43 6.74
N SER A 57 -11.88 -13.29 7.57
CA SER A 57 -12.46 -14.60 7.91
C SER A 57 -13.78 -14.49 8.68
N MET A 58 -14.06 -13.37 9.34
CA MET A 58 -15.30 -13.15 10.10
C MET A 58 -16.45 -12.60 9.25
N LEU A 59 -16.19 -12.21 8.00
CA LEU A 59 -17.20 -11.71 7.05
C LEU A 59 -17.80 -12.80 6.15
N GLU A 60 -17.21 -14.01 6.17
CA GLU A 60 -17.74 -15.22 5.54
C GLU A 60 -18.79 -15.91 6.43
#